data_AF-A0A349JZU7-F1
#
_entry.id   AF-A0A349JZU7-F1
#
_cell.length_a   1.000
_cell.length_b   1.000
_cell.length_c   1.000
_cell.angle_alpha   90.00
_cell.angle_beta   90.00
_cell.angle_gamma   90.00
#
_symmetry.space_group_name_H-M   'P 1'
#
loop_
_entity.id
_entity.type
_entity.pdbx_description
1 polymer ?
#
loop_
_entity_poly.entity_id
_entity_poly.type
_entity_poly.pdbx_seq_one_letter_code
_entity_poly.pdbx_strand_id
1 'polypeptide(L)'
;MSRFSTCSVAAAAFMLVPAGVFAAGDTDGDGLPDEWEILNFGDLDENEIGDLEPDGLTNIQEFNRNTDPNDADSDDDGVDDGPEFNIHGTDPADADSDDDGLSDGMELGTYNTDPLADDSDNDGLSDGAEINTHSTSPRLEDSDGDGFNDGMEISAGSDPVDPGSRPDFSNLSNVVINEFMAQNRSTLLDEDGESSDWIELWNPNNQPVPITGWYLTDDPDDLTKWTFPVHTMDGNSFLLLFASTKDRTVSGNELHTSFALEKRGGFLALTRPAGQGEVEIVHQFNPYAAQTEDVSFGLYGNDEPLQSGFFLTPTPDAANDPGAVQGFVADTRFSVDRGFYDTPQSVVISSATPGASIIYTTNSTVPTLSPLNGLRVDAPDSNTPPSATLTISRPTVLRA
;
A
#
# COMPACT_ATOMS: atom_id res chain seq x y z
N MET A 1 -34.43 -14.18 -31.41
CA MET A 1 -34.76 -13.03 -32.27
C MET A 1 -35.17 -11.88 -31.36
N SER A 2 -34.64 -10.69 -31.64
CA SER A 2 -34.88 -9.37 -31.01
C SER A 2 -33.96 -8.92 -29.85
N ARG A 3 -32.80 -8.40 -30.28
CA ARG A 3 -32.04 -7.15 -29.98
C ARG A 3 -32.10 -6.46 -28.59
N PHE A 4 -30.86 -6.19 -28.10
CA PHE A 4 -30.27 -5.19 -27.18
C PHE A 4 -31.13 -4.17 -26.40
N SER A 5 -30.77 -3.95 -25.12
CA SER A 5 -30.28 -2.65 -24.60
C SER A 5 -29.59 -2.82 -23.23
N THR A 6 -28.40 -2.25 -23.08
CA THR A 6 -27.64 -2.06 -21.82
C THR A 6 -28.30 -0.98 -20.95
N CYS A 7 -28.11 -1.03 -19.63
CA CYS A 7 -28.30 0.12 -18.75
C CYS A 7 -27.39 -0.01 -17.52
N SER A 8 -26.38 0.85 -17.48
CA SER A 8 -25.52 1.15 -16.34
C SER A 8 -26.25 2.11 -15.42
N VAL A 9 -26.04 2.04 -14.10
CA VAL A 9 -26.52 3.08 -13.17
C VAL A 9 -25.40 3.39 -12.18
N ALA A 10 -24.78 4.55 -12.41
CA ALA A 10 -24.04 5.33 -11.42
C ALA A 10 -25.01 5.86 -10.35
N ALA A 11 -24.56 5.90 -9.11
CA ALA A 11 -25.34 6.41 -8.00
C ALA A 11 -25.31 7.95 -7.99
N ALA A 12 -26.29 8.58 -8.64
CA ALA A 12 -26.67 9.94 -8.33
C ALA A 12 -27.36 9.98 -6.95
N ALA A 13 -27.10 11.03 -6.17
CA ALA A 13 -27.90 11.35 -5.00
C ALA A 13 -29.37 11.56 -5.42
N PHE A 14 -30.20 10.53 -5.25
CA PHE A 14 -31.62 10.61 -5.59
C PHE A 14 -32.37 11.40 -4.50
N MET A 15 -32.45 12.72 -4.67
CA MET A 15 -33.52 13.48 -4.03
C MET A 15 -34.81 13.14 -4.77
N LEU A 16 -35.66 12.31 -4.17
CA LEU A 16 -36.98 11.98 -4.70
C LEU A 16 -37.88 13.22 -4.53
N VAL A 17 -37.80 14.16 -5.48
CA VAL A 17 -38.73 15.29 -5.54
C VAL A 17 -40.05 14.76 -6.14
N PRO A 18 -41.21 14.94 -5.48
CA PRO A 18 -42.48 14.52 -6.04
C PRO A 18 -42.73 15.26 -7.35
N ALA A 19 -43.20 14.57 -8.39
CA ALA A 19 -43.59 15.17 -9.65
C ALA A 19 -44.49 16.40 -9.42
N GLY A 20 -43.99 17.58 -9.76
CA GLY A 20 -44.72 18.85 -9.71
C GLY A 20 -44.15 19.96 -8.83
N VAL A 21 -42.90 19.88 -8.36
CA VAL A 21 -42.20 21.03 -7.75
C VAL A 21 -41.17 21.52 -8.76
N PHE A 22 -41.46 22.64 -9.44
CA PHE A 22 -40.44 23.41 -10.18
C PHE A 22 -39.31 23.72 -9.20
N ALA A 23 -38.07 23.33 -9.52
CA ALA A 23 -36.93 23.92 -8.84
C ALA A 23 -37.02 25.43 -9.06
N ALA A 24 -36.95 26.23 -7.99
CA ALA A 24 -37.01 27.67 -8.16
C ALA A 24 -35.73 28.10 -8.90
N GLY A 25 -35.86 28.65 -10.10
CA GLY A 25 -34.72 29.06 -10.94
C GLY A 25 -34.28 28.02 -11.97
N ASP A 26 -35.20 27.26 -12.55
CA ASP A 26 -35.03 26.38 -13.72
C ASP A 26 -36.33 26.57 -14.56
N THR A 27 -36.28 27.49 -15.52
CA THR A 27 -37.46 28.03 -16.22
C THR A 27 -37.95 27.11 -17.32
N ASP A 28 -37.06 26.38 -17.99
CA ASP A 28 -37.36 25.51 -19.11
C ASP A 28 -37.43 24.01 -18.73
N GLY A 29 -36.95 23.64 -17.54
CA GLY A 29 -37.22 22.37 -16.87
C GLY A 29 -36.31 21.23 -17.30
N ASP A 30 -35.11 21.54 -17.78
CA ASP A 30 -34.12 20.57 -18.27
C ASP A 30 -33.18 20.07 -17.15
N GLY A 31 -33.15 20.76 -16.02
CA GLY A 31 -32.34 20.44 -14.84
C GLY A 31 -31.11 21.32 -14.63
N LEU A 32 -30.85 22.28 -15.52
CA LEU A 32 -29.87 23.35 -15.35
C LEU A 32 -30.51 24.55 -14.62
N PRO A 33 -29.78 25.27 -13.75
CA PRO A 33 -30.31 26.49 -13.14
C PRO A 33 -30.21 27.71 -14.07
N ASP A 34 -31.30 28.49 -14.15
CA ASP A 34 -31.40 29.74 -14.93
C ASP A 34 -30.22 30.69 -14.68
N GLU A 35 -29.76 30.82 -13.43
CA GLU A 35 -28.65 31.73 -13.08
C GLU A 35 -27.32 31.25 -13.64
N TRP A 36 -27.11 29.93 -13.72
CA TRP A 36 -25.89 29.32 -14.25
C TRP A 36 -25.88 29.38 -15.78
N GLU A 37 -27.00 29.05 -16.43
CA GLU A 37 -27.14 29.15 -17.88
C GLU A 37 -26.98 30.59 -18.38
N ILE A 38 -27.59 31.57 -17.70
CA ILE A 38 -27.42 32.98 -18.07
C ILE A 38 -25.98 33.45 -17.85
N LEU A 39 -25.25 32.90 -16.88
CA LEU A 39 -23.85 33.23 -16.65
C LEU A 39 -22.95 32.68 -17.75
N ASN A 40 -23.14 31.42 -18.13
CA ASN A 40 -22.25 30.69 -19.03
C ASN A 40 -22.64 30.79 -20.51
N PHE A 41 -23.94 30.78 -20.82
CA PHE A 41 -24.46 30.79 -22.20
C PHE A 41 -25.11 32.13 -22.58
N GLY A 42 -25.63 32.87 -21.60
CA GLY A 42 -26.28 34.18 -21.83
C GLY A 42 -27.75 34.10 -22.27
N ASP A 43 -28.29 32.89 -22.38
CA ASP A 43 -29.70 32.57 -22.57
C ASP A 43 -30.06 31.25 -21.84
N LEU A 44 -31.21 30.64 -22.16
CA LEU A 44 -31.74 29.39 -21.59
C LEU A 44 -32.01 28.37 -22.72
N ASP A 45 -31.24 28.45 -23.81
CA ASP A 45 -31.49 27.61 -25.01
C ASP A 45 -30.67 26.31 -24.99
N GLU A 46 -29.57 26.25 -24.22
CA GLU A 46 -28.76 25.04 -24.02
C GLU A 46 -29.45 24.05 -23.07
N ASN A 47 -29.08 22.77 -23.15
CA ASN A 47 -29.74 21.74 -22.33
C ASN A 47 -28.78 20.84 -21.55
N GLU A 48 -29.31 19.98 -20.68
CA GLU A 48 -28.58 19.11 -19.78
C GLU A 48 -27.66 18.08 -20.47
N ILE A 49 -27.90 17.76 -21.75
CA ILE A 49 -27.10 16.81 -22.54
C ILE A 49 -26.17 17.52 -23.54
N GLY A 50 -26.19 18.85 -23.59
CA GLY A 50 -25.27 19.66 -24.38
C GLY A 50 -23.83 19.45 -23.93
N ASP A 51 -22.90 19.69 -24.84
CA ASP A 51 -21.45 19.49 -24.70
C ASP A 51 -20.83 20.59 -25.58
N LEU A 52 -20.72 21.80 -25.00
CA LEU A 52 -20.46 23.02 -25.76
C LEU A 52 -19.03 23.02 -26.31
N GLU A 53 -18.07 22.63 -25.47
CA GLU A 53 -16.73 22.26 -25.87
C GLU A 53 -16.55 20.76 -25.81
N PRO A 54 -16.35 20.08 -26.96
CA PRO A 54 -16.46 18.64 -27.06
C PRO A 54 -15.29 17.87 -26.43
N ASP A 55 -15.15 17.98 -25.12
CA ASP A 55 -14.19 17.33 -24.23
C ASP A 55 -14.77 16.01 -23.66
N GLY A 56 -16.09 15.86 -23.70
CA GLY A 56 -16.83 14.69 -23.27
C GLY A 56 -17.55 14.83 -21.93
N LEU A 57 -17.64 16.03 -21.34
CA LEU A 57 -18.63 16.35 -20.33
C LEU A 57 -19.90 16.93 -20.95
N THR A 58 -21.00 16.83 -20.19
CA THR A 58 -22.25 17.49 -20.55
C THR A 58 -22.47 18.69 -19.64
N ASN A 59 -23.28 19.66 -20.08
CA ASN A 59 -23.65 20.84 -19.29
C ASN A 59 -24.08 20.50 -17.85
N ILE A 60 -24.84 19.40 -17.67
CA ILE A 60 -25.23 18.96 -16.33
C ILE A 60 -24.08 18.34 -15.53
N GLN A 61 -23.13 17.68 -16.19
CA GLN A 61 -21.92 17.16 -15.54
C GLN A 61 -20.99 18.29 -15.11
N GLU A 62 -20.85 19.32 -15.94
CA GLU A 62 -20.03 20.51 -15.69
C GLU A 62 -20.62 21.32 -14.53
N PHE A 63 -21.92 21.61 -14.58
CA PHE A 63 -22.63 22.26 -13.47
C PHE A 63 -22.44 21.52 -12.12
N ASN A 64 -22.52 20.18 -12.14
CA ASN A 64 -22.37 19.38 -10.93
C ASN A 64 -20.92 19.25 -10.44
N ARG A 65 -19.92 19.53 -11.28
CA ARG A 65 -18.49 19.53 -10.96
C ARG A 65 -17.92 20.91 -10.71
N ASN A 66 -18.73 21.95 -10.91
CA ASN A 66 -18.27 23.33 -10.78
C ASN A 66 -17.16 23.68 -11.80
N THR A 67 -17.23 23.09 -12.99
CA THR A 67 -16.38 23.45 -14.14
C THR A 67 -17.06 24.50 -15.02
N ASP A 68 -16.30 25.16 -15.89
CA ASP A 68 -16.81 26.13 -16.86
C ASP A 68 -17.14 25.42 -18.18
N PRO A 69 -18.42 25.41 -18.63
CA PRO A 69 -18.80 24.78 -19.89
C PRO A 69 -18.34 25.54 -21.15
N ASN A 70 -17.49 26.55 -20.98
CA ASN A 70 -16.79 27.26 -22.05
C ASN A 70 -15.27 27.17 -21.93
N ASP A 71 -14.75 26.41 -20.97
CA ASP A 71 -13.34 26.07 -20.83
C ASP A 71 -13.08 24.56 -20.63
N ALA A 72 -12.48 23.92 -21.64
CA ALA A 72 -12.30 22.47 -21.67
C ALA A 72 -11.30 21.94 -20.63
N ASP A 73 -10.56 22.82 -19.97
CA ASP A 73 -9.54 22.58 -18.93
C ASP A 73 -9.77 23.67 -17.87
N SER A 74 -10.72 23.42 -16.97
CA SER A 74 -11.33 24.45 -16.11
C SER A 74 -10.41 24.97 -15.00
N ASP A 75 -9.39 24.21 -14.64
CA ASP A 75 -8.39 24.59 -13.63
C ASP A 75 -6.99 24.91 -14.21
N ASP A 76 -6.87 24.89 -15.55
CA ASP A 76 -5.68 25.26 -16.33
C ASP A 76 -4.44 24.39 -16.02
N ASP A 77 -4.64 23.12 -15.66
CA ASP A 77 -3.55 22.23 -15.25
C ASP A 77 -2.90 21.46 -16.42
N GLY A 78 -3.57 21.47 -17.58
CA GLY A 78 -3.14 20.84 -18.82
C GLY A 78 -3.83 19.51 -19.18
N VAL A 79 -4.88 19.12 -18.44
CA VAL A 79 -5.76 17.99 -18.76
C VAL A 79 -7.19 18.49 -18.98
N ASP A 80 -7.86 18.01 -20.03
CA ASP A 80 -9.24 18.42 -20.28
C ASP A 80 -10.21 17.77 -19.24
N ASP A 81 -11.27 18.47 -18.83
CA ASP A 81 -12.19 18.06 -17.75
C ASP A 81 -12.83 16.68 -18.00
N GLY A 82 -13.21 16.43 -19.24
CA GLY A 82 -13.78 15.16 -19.70
C GLY A 82 -12.85 13.97 -19.45
N PRO A 83 -11.62 13.95 -19.99
CA PRO A 83 -10.59 12.99 -19.66
C PRO A 83 -10.32 12.82 -18.16
N GLU A 84 -10.15 13.89 -17.41
CA GLU A 84 -9.94 13.84 -15.95
C GLU A 84 -11.05 13.03 -15.28
N PHE A 85 -12.31 13.42 -15.48
CA PHE A 85 -13.42 12.73 -14.84
C PHE A 85 -13.65 11.30 -15.36
N ASN A 86 -13.56 11.07 -16.68
CA ASN A 86 -13.96 9.80 -17.29
C ASN A 86 -12.84 8.75 -17.33
N ILE A 87 -11.58 9.16 -17.26
CA ILE A 87 -10.41 8.29 -17.46
C ILE A 87 -9.53 8.24 -16.21
N HIS A 88 -9.14 9.40 -15.68
CA HIS A 88 -8.15 9.49 -14.60
C HIS A 88 -8.79 9.41 -13.20
N GLY A 89 -10.02 9.91 -13.06
CA GLY A 89 -10.75 9.94 -11.81
C GLY A 89 -10.38 11.11 -10.90
N THR A 90 -9.62 12.08 -11.42
CA THR A 90 -9.28 13.38 -10.81
C THR A 90 -10.48 14.32 -10.79
N ASP A 91 -10.36 15.43 -10.05
CA ASP A 91 -11.40 16.47 -9.96
C ASP A 91 -11.11 17.63 -10.94
N PRO A 92 -11.89 17.79 -12.03
CA PRO A 92 -11.60 18.79 -13.08
C PRO A 92 -11.64 20.28 -12.70
N ALA A 93 -11.86 20.58 -11.43
CA ALA A 93 -11.87 21.94 -10.91
C ALA A 93 -10.76 22.15 -9.86
N ASP A 94 -9.88 21.16 -9.72
CA ASP A 94 -8.80 21.10 -8.74
C ASP A 94 -7.52 20.58 -9.39
N ALA A 95 -6.63 21.51 -9.74
CA ALA A 95 -5.43 21.23 -10.51
C ALA A 95 -4.42 20.28 -9.83
N ASP A 96 -4.61 19.89 -8.57
CA ASP A 96 -3.71 19.06 -7.75
C ASP A 96 -4.59 18.16 -6.86
N SER A 97 -5.08 17.05 -7.43
CA SER A 97 -6.16 16.24 -6.88
C SER A 97 -5.80 15.53 -5.55
N ASP A 98 -4.51 15.35 -5.27
CA ASP A 98 -4.01 14.72 -4.04
C ASP A 98 -3.23 15.68 -3.11
N ASP A 99 -3.20 16.97 -3.45
CA ASP A 99 -2.62 18.06 -2.64
C ASP A 99 -1.10 17.88 -2.35
N ASP A 100 -0.36 17.20 -3.23
CA ASP A 100 1.04 16.84 -3.02
C ASP A 100 2.04 17.92 -3.50
N GLY A 101 1.54 18.88 -4.29
CA GLY A 101 2.28 19.99 -4.88
C GLY A 101 2.71 19.80 -6.34
N LEU A 102 2.28 18.74 -7.01
CA LEU A 102 2.27 18.57 -8.46
C LEU A 102 0.84 18.69 -8.98
N SER A 103 0.69 19.14 -10.23
CA SER A 103 -0.62 19.17 -10.86
C SER A 103 -0.89 17.85 -11.57
N ASP A 104 -2.16 17.46 -11.69
CA ASP A 104 -2.56 16.21 -12.33
C ASP A 104 -1.98 16.11 -13.76
N GLY A 105 -1.98 17.22 -14.49
CA GLY A 105 -1.36 17.36 -15.80
C GLY A 105 0.17 17.22 -15.81
N MET A 106 0.88 17.68 -14.77
CA MET A 106 2.32 17.45 -14.63
C MET A 106 2.62 15.98 -14.35
N GLU A 107 1.83 15.34 -13.51
CA GLU A 107 1.96 13.94 -13.16
C GLU A 107 1.69 13.05 -14.37
N LEU A 108 0.57 13.21 -15.05
CA LEU A 108 0.21 12.42 -16.23
C LEU A 108 1.13 12.71 -17.42
N GLY A 109 1.56 13.96 -17.60
CA GLY A 109 2.30 14.43 -18.76
C GLY A 109 3.83 14.33 -18.66
N THR A 110 4.39 14.45 -17.46
CA THR A 110 5.83 14.63 -17.23
C THR A 110 6.42 13.58 -16.32
N TYR A 111 5.82 13.38 -15.14
CA TYR A 111 6.39 12.54 -14.08
C TYR A 111 5.88 11.10 -14.08
N ASN A 112 4.80 10.81 -14.80
CA ASN A 112 4.13 9.51 -14.90
C ASN A 112 3.91 8.89 -13.51
N THR A 113 3.42 9.70 -12.59
CA THR A 113 2.95 9.37 -11.23
C THR A 113 1.42 9.22 -11.24
N ASP A 114 0.82 8.82 -10.11
CA ASP A 114 -0.63 8.65 -9.96
C ASP A 114 -1.24 9.88 -9.29
N PRO A 115 -2.03 10.72 -9.99
CA PRO A 115 -2.53 12.01 -9.47
C PRO A 115 -3.63 11.89 -8.40
N LEU A 116 -3.75 10.73 -7.79
CA LEU A 116 -4.68 10.43 -6.71
C LEU A 116 -3.94 9.84 -5.50
N ALA A 117 -2.61 9.89 -5.51
CA ALA A 117 -1.74 9.28 -4.53
C ALA A 117 -0.50 10.16 -4.33
N ASP A 118 -0.48 10.89 -3.22
CA ASP A 118 0.57 11.87 -2.89
C ASP A 118 2.00 11.27 -2.95
N ASP A 119 2.16 9.95 -2.83
CA ASP A 119 3.43 9.21 -2.80
C ASP A 119 3.31 7.96 -3.69
N SER A 120 3.81 8.06 -4.92
CA SER A 120 3.62 7.06 -5.98
C SER A 120 4.44 5.79 -5.79
N ASP A 121 5.60 5.85 -5.15
CA ASP A 121 6.45 4.68 -4.89
C ASP A 121 6.45 4.20 -3.44
N ASN A 122 5.75 4.91 -2.55
CA ASN A 122 5.50 4.57 -1.15
C ASN A 122 6.76 4.57 -0.29
N ASP A 123 7.74 5.42 -0.59
CA ASP A 123 8.97 5.53 0.18
C ASP A 123 8.87 6.48 1.40
N GLY A 124 7.75 7.22 1.48
CA GLY A 124 7.44 8.17 2.53
C GLY A 124 7.69 9.64 2.18
N LEU A 125 8.08 9.96 0.95
CA LEU A 125 8.12 11.31 0.38
C LEU A 125 6.96 11.49 -0.60
N SER A 126 6.40 12.70 -0.67
CA SER A 126 5.42 12.98 -1.73
C SER A 126 6.11 13.24 -3.06
N ASP A 127 5.44 12.94 -4.18
CA ASP A 127 6.01 13.09 -5.52
C ASP A 127 6.45 14.55 -5.75
N GLY A 128 5.63 15.50 -5.29
CA GLY A 128 5.93 16.92 -5.26
C GLY A 128 7.11 17.29 -4.37
N ALA A 129 7.30 16.65 -3.21
CA ALA A 129 8.46 16.91 -2.35
C ALA A 129 9.75 16.43 -3.02
N GLU A 130 9.72 15.26 -3.66
CA GLU A 130 10.83 14.69 -4.38
C GLU A 130 11.30 15.59 -5.52
N ILE A 131 10.37 16.01 -6.38
CA ILE A 131 10.68 16.86 -7.52
C ILE A 131 11.12 18.26 -7.09
N ASN A 132 10.38 18.89 -6.15
CA ASN A 132 10.58 20.30 -5.83
C ASN A 132 11.72 20.54 -4.82
N THR A 133 12.03 19.55 -3.98
CA THR A 133 12.94 19.72 -2.83
C THR A 133 14.13 18.77 -2.86
N HIS A 134 13.92 17.49 -3.13
CA HIS A 134 14.93 16.45 -2.91
C HIS A 134 15.70 16.04 -4.17
N SER A 135 15.18 16.39 -5.36
CA SER A 135 15.74 16.01 -6.67
C SER A 135 15.86 14.48 -6.86
N THR A 136 14.98 13.74 -6.21
CA THR A 136 14.81 12.28 -6.31
C THR A 136 13.77 11.93 -7.37
N SER A 137 13.51 10.65 -7.56
CA SER A 137 12.58 10.13 -8.57
C SER A 137 11.32 9.58 -7.92
N PRO A 138 10.12 10.14 -8.22
CA PRO A 138 8.85 9.74 -7.59
C PRO A 138 8.25 8.42 -8.06
N ARG A 139 9.11 7.50 -8.49
CA ARG A 139 8.74 6.18 -9.02
C ARG A 139 9.78 5.14 -8.65
N LEU A 140 10.76 5.52 -7.85
CA LEU A 140 11.89 4.71 -7.42
C LEU A 140 12.11 5.02 -5.95
N GLU A 141 11.72 4.07 -5.09
CA GLU A 141 11.93 4.19 -3.65
C GLU A 141 13.39 4.54 -3.30
N ASP A 142 14.36 4.07 -4.08
CA ASP A 142 15.79 4.35 -3.91
C ASP A 142 16.35 4.96 -5.21
N SER A 143 16.55 6.28 -5.20
CA SER A 143 16.94 7.04 -6.39
C SER A 143 18.39 6.81 -6.81
N ASP A 144 19.28 6.50 -5.88
CA ASP A 144 20.72 6.33 -6.16
C ASP A 144 21.21 4.87 -6.17
N GLY A 145 20.34 3.96 -5.77
CA GLY A 145 20.49 2.51 -5.84
C GLY A 145 21.47 1.94 -4.84
N ASP A 146 21.59 2.56 -3.65
CA ASP A 146 22.54 2.15 -2.63
C ASP A 146 21.95 1.25 -1.52
N GLY A 147 20.64 1.00 -1.59
CA GLY A 147 19.87 0.10 -0.74
C GLY A 147 19.07 0.79 0.35
N PHE A 148 19.05 2.12 0.41
CA PHE A 148 18.24 2.91 1.33
C PHE A 148 17.24 3.75 0.55
N ASN A 149 15.97 3.78 0.98
CA ASN A 149 14.96 4.54 0.27
C ASN A 149 15.06 6.05 0.59
N ASP A 150 14.63 6.92 -0.33
CA ASP A 150 14.90 8.35 -0.27
C ASP A 150 14.26 8.99 0.96
N GLY A 151 13.04 8.57 1.32
CA GLY A 151 12.35 8.97 2.54
C GLY A 151 13.12 8.63 3.82
N MET A 152 13.70 7.44 3.93
CA MET A 152 14.54 7.05 5.06
C MET A 152 15.79 7.92 5.13
N GLU A 153 16.44 8.16 4.01
CA GLU A 153 17.64 8.97 3.92
C GLU A 153 17.43 10.41 4.37
N ILE A 154 16.37 11.05 3.88
CA ILE A 154 15.98 12.39 4.30
C ILE A 154 15.65 12.41 5.80
N SER A 155 14.93 11.40 6.30
CA SER A 155 14.60 11.31 7.73
C SER A 155 15.84 11.13 8.62
N ALA A 156 16.87 10.43 8.12
CA ALA A 156 18.13 10.17 8.79
C ALA A 156 19.18 11.28 8.57
N GLY A 157 18.93 12.20 7.63
CA GLY A 157 19.81 13.31 7.28
C GLY A 157 20.98 12.93 6.37
N SER A 158 20.85 11.86 5.57
CA SER A 158 21.73 11.54 4.44
C SER A 158 21.22 12.17 3.13
N ASP A 159 21.86 11.87 2.00
CA ASP A 159 21.63 12.57 0.72
C ASP A 159 21.16 11.55 -0.32
N PRO A 160 19.85 11.54 -0.69
CA PRO A 160 19.22 10.46 -1.46
C PRO A 160 19.62 10.38 -2.94
N VAL A 161 20.56 11.22 -3.36
CA VAL A 161 21.07 11.23 -4.74
C VAL A 161 22.59 11.01 -4.78
N ASP A 162 23.21 10.65 -3.66
CA ASP A 162 24.62 10.31 -3.54
C ASP A 162 24.81 8.94 -2.88
N PRO A 163 25.14 7.88 -3.65
CA PRO A 163 25.17 6.49 -3.14
C PRO A 163 26.33 6.21 -2.16
N GLY A 164 27.12 7.25 -1.83
CA GLY A 164 28.13 7.25 -0.79
C GLY A 164 27.68 7.92 0.52
N SER A 165 26.53 8.58 0.54
CA SER A 165 25.96 9.30 1.68
C SER A 165 24.82 8.48 2.28
N ARG A 166 25.14 7.60 3.23
CA ARG A 166 24.16 6.66 3.83
C ARG A 166 23.68 7.10 5.21
N PRO A 167 22.49 6.66 5.65
CA PRO A 167 22.06 6.83 7.03
C PRO A 167 23.09 6.29 8.04
N ASP A 168 23.32 7.02 9.13
CA ASP A 168 24.25 6.62 10.20
C ASP A 168 23.53 5.84 11.30
N PHE A 169 23.69 4.51 11.28
CA PHE A 169 23.17 3.62 12.31
C PHE A 169 24.22 3.23 13.35
N SER A 170 25.25 4.05 13.61
CA SER A 170 26.40 3.69 14.48
C SER A 170 26.09 3.25 15.92
N ASN A 171 24.85 3.38 16.40
CA ASN A 171 24.39 2.77 17.66
C ASN A 171 24.14 1.24 17.53
N LEU A 172 23.83 0.77 16.32
CA LEU A 172 23.80 -0.64 15.96
C LEU A 172 25.22 -1.12 15.65
N SER A 173 25.68 -2.14 16.37
CA SER A 173 27.08 -2.58 16.30
C SER A 173 27.29 -4.00 15.78
N ASN A 174 26.21 -4.74 15.55
CA ASN A 174 26.25 -6.12 15.09
C ASN A 174 25.42 -6.29 13.82
N VAL A 175 25.84 -7.21 12.97
CA VAL A 175 25.01 -7.74 11.89
C VAL A 175 23.74 -8.33 12.48
N VAL A 176 22.59 -8.00 11.89
CA VAL A 176 21.27 -8.46 12.33
C VAL A 176 20.61 -9.30 11.25
N ILE A 177 19.57 -10.04 11.64
CA ILE A 177 18.62 -10.61 10.69
C ILE A 177 17.64 -9.48 10.39
N ASN A 178 17.73 -8.91 9.20
CA ASN A 178 16.97 -7.74 8.79
C ASN A 178 15.53 -8.11 8.48
N GLU A 179 15.36 -9.08 7.59
CA GLU A 179 14.08 -9.48 7.04
C GLU A 179 14.13 -10.95 6.66
N PHE A 180 13.00 -11.64 6.67
CA PHE A 180 12.88 -13.00 6.15
C PHE A 180 11.46 -13.29 5.71
N MET A 181 11.29 -14.30 4.85
CA MET A 181 9.99 -14.79 4.42
C MET A 181 9.98 -16.32 4.42
N ALA A 182 9.15 -16.92 5.29
CA ALA A 182 8.99 -18.37 5.36
C ALA A 182 7.87 -18.93 4.44
N GLN A 183 7.18 -18.05 3.70
CA GLN A 183 6.09 -18.42 2.79
C GLN A 183 6.17 -17.60 1.50
N ASN A 184 7.28 -17.76 0.80
CA ASN A 184 7.47 -17.14 -0.51
C ASN A 184 6.71 -17.93 -1.59
N ARG A 185 5.84 -17.24 -2.33
CA ARG A 185 5.07 -17.79 -3.44
C ARG A 185 5.38 -17.05 -4.73
N SER A 186 5.51 -15.72 -4.70
CA SER A 186 5.76 -14.90 -5.89
C SER A 186 6.78 -13.78 -5.73
N THR A 187 7.25 -13.47 -4.52
CA THR A 187 8.04 -12.24 -4.28
C THR A 187 9.45 -12.36 -4.83
N LEU A 188 10.12 -13.49 -4.59
CA LEU A 188 11.49 -13.71 -5.02
C LEU A 188 11.66 -15.11 -5.60
N LEU A 189 12.41 -15.25 -6.69
CA LEU A 189 12.83 -16.55 -7.19
C LEU A 189 14.32 -16.73 -6.95
N ASP A 190 14.70 -17.94 -6.57
CA ASP A 190 16.11 -18.33 -6.48
C ASP A 190 16.71 -18.61 -7.87
N GLU A 191 18.02 -18.91 -7.93
CA GLU A 191 18.75 -19.13 -9.19
C GLU A 191 18.22 -20.31 -10.03
N ASP A 192 17.45 -21.22 -9.41
CA ASP A 192 16.79 -22.34 -10.09
C ASP A 192 15.37 -22.00 -10.56
N GLY A 193 14.86 -20.80 -10.25
CA GLY A 193 13.50 -20.36 -10.53
C GLY A 193 12.46 -20.86 -9.52
N GLU A 194 12.88 -21.20 -8.30
CA GLU A 194 11.98 -21.68 -7.23
C GLU A 194 11.68 -20.57 -6.21
N SER A 195 10.43 -20.49 -5.75
CA SER A 195 10.01 -19.58 -4.66
C SER A 195 10.43 -20.15 -3.30
N SER A 196 11.74 -20.16 -3.04
CA SER A 196 12.31 -20.62 -1.77
C SER A 196 12.08 -19.59 -0.65
N ASP A 197 11.98 -20.05 0.60
CA ASP A 197 12.07 -19.17 1.77
C ASP A 197 13.39 -18.40 1.71
N TRP A 198 13.41 -17.16 2.17
CA TRP A 198 14.63 -16.34 2.18
C TRP A 198 14.82 -15.63 3.51
N ILE A 199 16.07 -15.28 3.78
CA ILE A 199 16.56 -14.57 4.94
C ILE A 199 17.49 -13.49 4.41
N GLU A 200 17.42 -12.32 5.02
CA GLU A 200 18.33 -11.23 4.77
C GLU A 200 19.07 -10.86 6.06
N LEU A 201 20.37 -10.65 5.92
CA LEU A 201 21.18 -10.03 6.94
C LEU A 201 21.48 -8.58 6.56
N TRP A 202 21.61 -7.73 7.57
CA TRP A 202 22.04 -6.35 7.40
C TRP A 202 23.24 -6.03 8.30
N ASN A 203 24.25 -5.39 7.73
CA ASN A 203 25.37 -4.79 8.46
C ASN A 203 25.12 -3.27 8.59
N PRO A 204 24.50 -2.79 9.68
CA PRO A 204 24.20 -1.37 9.90
C PRO A 204 25.43 -0.50 10.19
N ASN A 205 26.60 -1.13 10.28
CA ASN A 205 27.85 -0.47 10.63
C ASN A 205 28.47 0.13 9.36
N ASN A 206 29.09 1.32 9.43
CA ASN A 206 29.88 1.86 8.31
C ASN A 206 31.21 1.12 8.05
N GLN A 207 31.47 -0.02 8.71
CA GLN A 207 32.70 -0.79 8.56
C GLN A 207 32.38 -2.23 8.14
N PRO A 208 33.24 -2.84 7.31
CA PRO A 208 33.02 -4.21 6.88
C PRO A 208 33.14 -5.20 8.03
N VAL A 209 32.26 -6.20 8.06
CA VAL A 209 32.21 -7.27 9.07
C VAL A 209 32.47 -8.62 8.42
N PRO A 210 33.60 -9.29 8.73
CA PRO A 210 33.84 -10.67 8.32
C PRO A 210 32.89 -11.61 9.07
N ILE A 211 31.96 -12.25 8.34
CA ILE A 211 31.02 -13.24 8.88
C ILE A 211 31.44 -14.69 8.57
N THR A 212 32.64 -14.87 8.03
CA THR A 212 33.21 -16.20 7.76
C THR A 212 33.18 -17.07 9.01
N GLY A 213 32.53 -18.24 8.93
CA GLY A 213 32.42 -19.18 10.05
C GLY A 213 31.42 -18.78 11.13
N TRP A 214 30.61 -17.74 10.92
CA TRP A 214 29.37 -17.51 11.68
C TRP A 214 28.32 -18.57 11.30
N TYR A 215 27.21 -18.59 12.01
CA TYR A 215 26.16 -19.59 11.79
C TYR A 215 24.77 -18.98 11.66
N LEU A 216 23.93 -19.65 10.87
CA LEU A 216 22.47 -19.51 10.93
C LEU A 216 21.86 -20.79 11.49
N THR A 217 20.78 -20.64 12.26
CA THR A 217 20.01 -21.77 12.77
C THR A 217 18.53 -21.43 12.96
N ASP A 218 17.68 -22.40 12.67
CA ASP A 218 16.25 -22.49 13.02
C ASP A 218 16.00 -23.40 14.24
N ASP A 219 17.07 -23.93 14.85
CA ASP A 219 17.00 -24.87 15.98
C ASP A 219 17.68 -24.28 17.23
N PRO A 220 16.93 -23.99 18.32
CA PRO A 220 17.51 -23.44 19.55
C PRO A 220 18.41 -24.43 20.29
N ASP A 221 18.36 -25.73 19.97
CA ASP A 221 19.20 -26.77 20.55
C ASP A 221 20.50 -27.02 19.73
N ASP A 222 20.59 -26.49 18.51
CA ASP A 222 21.80 -26.51 17.66
C ASP A 222 22.10 -25.12 17.08
N LEU A 223 22.90 -24.35 17.83
CA LEU A 223 23.31 -22.99 17.43
C LEU A 223 24.34 -22.94 16.29
N THR A 224 24.77 -24.09 15.76
CA THR A 224 25.84 -24.18 14.74
C THR A 224 25.39 -24.83 13.43
N LYS A 225 24.06 -24.96 13.23
CA LYS A 225 23.43 -25.79 12.21
C LYS A 225 23.90 -25.54 10.78
N TRP A 226 24.00 -24.28 10.36
CA TRP A 226 24.52 -23.91 9.04
C TRP A 226 25.64 -22.88 9.17
N THR A 227 26.76 -23.09 8.49
CA THR A 227 27.97 -22.24 8.62
C THR A 227 28.18 -21.37 7.39
N PHE A 228 28.38 -20.08 7.59
CA PHE A 228 28.72 -19.16 6.50
C PHE A 228 30.07 -19.54 5.85
N PRO A 229 30.14 -19.56 4.50
CA PRO A 229 31.41 -19.69 3.80
C PRO A 229 32.28 -18.44 3.98
N VAL A 230 33.40 -18.38 3.26
CA VAL A 230 34.21 -17.16 3.22
C VAL A 230 33.35 -16.02 2.70
N HIS A 231 33.07 -15.05 3.57
CA HIS A 231 32.28 -13.88 3.26
C HIS A 231 32.61 -12.74 4.23
N THR A 232 32.51 -11.52 3.71
CA THR A 232 32.63 -10.26 4.44
C THR A 232 31.49 -9.38 3.96
N MET A 233 30.65 -8.91 4.87
CA MET A 233 29.64 -7.91 4.56
C MET A 233 30.32 -6.55 4.59
N ASP A 234 30.10 -5.73 3.56
CA ASP A 234 30.57 -4.35 3.55
C ASP A 234 29.75 -3.51 4.53
N GLY A 235 30.22 -2.29 4.82
CA GLY A 235 29.47 -1.41 5.72
C GLY A 235 28.17 -0.93 5.06
N ASN A 236 27.09 -0.86 5.82
CA ASN A 236 25.75 -0.50 5.33
C ASN A 236 25.36 -1.35 4.12
N SER A 237 25.51 -2.67 4.23
CA SER A 237 25.19 -3.61 3.15
C SER A 237 24.25 -4.71 3.62
N PHE A 238 23.49 -5.25 2.67
CA PHE A 238 22.59 -6.38 2.87
C PHE A 238 23.23 -7.67 2.35
N LEU A 239 22.73 -8.81 2.82
CA LEU A 239 23.08 -10.13 2.29
C LEU A 239 21.84 -11.02 2.29
N LEU A 240 21.33 -11.26 1.08
CA LEU A 240 20.23 -12.17 0.82
C LEU A 240 20.70 -13.62 0.68
N LEU A 241 19.97 -14.54 1.29
CA LEU A 241 20.21 -15.98 1.22
C LEU A 241 18.90 -16.77 1.34
N PHE A 242 18.86 -17.96 0.74
CA PHE A 242 17.65 -18.78 0.70
C PHE A 242 17.66 -19.90 1.75
N ALA A 243 16.59 -20.01 2.53
CA ALA A 243 16.35 -21.12 3.43
C ALA A 243 15.65 -22.28 2.70
N SER A 244 16.39 -22.96 1.81
CA SER A 244 15.81 -23.91 0.85
C SER A 244 16.19 -25.37 1.06
N THR A 245 16.96 -25.71 2.10
CA THR A 245 17.58 -27.02 2.33
C THR A 245 18.63 -27.48 1.29
N LYS A 246 18.95 -26.66 0.29
CA LYS A 246 19.91 -26.99 -0.78
C LYS A 246 21.36 -27.00 -0.31
N ASP A 247 21.67 -26.38 0.83
CA ASP A 247 22.98 -26.35 1.48
C ASP A 247 24.13 -25.90 0.55
N ARG A 248 23.92 -24.78 -0.16
CA ARG A 248 24.91 -24.21 -1.09
C ARG A 248 25.72 -23.13 -0.37
N THR A 249 27.03 -23.37 -0.27
CA THR A 249 27.97 -22.50 0.47
C THR A 249 29.14 -22.04 -0.40
N VAL A 250 28.94 -21.89 -1.71
CA VAL A 250 30.02 -21.42 -2.60
C VAL A 250 30.07 -19.90 -2.53
N SER A 251 31.17 -19.36 -2.03
CA SER A 251 31.39 -17.90 -1.97
C SER A 251 31.22 -17.25 -3.34
N GLY A 252 30.43 -16.19 -3.41
CA GLY A 252 30.15 -15.42 -4.63
C GLY A 252 29.01 -15.98 -5.48
N ASN A 253 28.40 -17.10 -5.08
CA ASN A 253 27.15 -17.60 -5.63
C ASN A 253 26.00 -17.35 -4.63
N GLU A 254 24.78 -17.59 -5.08
CA GLU A 254 23.60 -17.62 -4.22
C GLU A 254 23.78 -18.64 -3.08
N LEU A 255 23.56 -18.19 -1.85
CA LEU A 255 23.71 -19.01 -0.66
C LEU A 255 22.38 -19.68 -0.31
N HIS A 256 22.45 -20.96 0.02
CA HIS A 256 21.29 -21.70 0.49
C HIS A 256 21.61 -22.42 1.79
N THR A 257 20.74 -22.27 2.79
CA THR A 257 20.91 -22.96 4.07
C THR A 257 20.61 -24.45 3.95
N SER A 258 21.02 -25.20 4.97
CA SER A 258 20.70 -26.63 5.13
C SER A 258 19.30 -26.88 5.73
N PHE A 259 18.51 -25.83 5.93
CA PHE A 259 17.18 -25.86 6.53
C PHE A 259 16.17 -24.99 5.75
N ALA A 260 14.91 -25.04 6.15
CA ALA A 260 13.84 -24.15 5.70
C ALA A 260 13.13 -23.57 6.92
N LEU A 261 12.35 -22.49 6.75
CA LEU A 261 11.72 -21.79 7.88
C LEU A 261 10.35 -22.39 8.22
N GLU A 262 9.96 -22.26 9.49
CA GLU A 262 8.68 -22.76 10.01
C GLU A 262 7.55 -21.76 9.75
N LYS A 263 6.58 -22.16 8.93
CA LYS A 263 5.47 -21.29 8.49
C LYS A 263 4.54 -20.82 9.61
N ARG A 264 4.48 -21.56 10.71
CA ARG A 264 3.57 -21.31 11.84
C ARG A 264 4.22 -20.55 13.00
N GLY A 265 5.39 -19.97 12.76
CA GLY A 265 6.22 -19.35 13.77
C GLY A 265 7.25 -20.34 14.30
N GLY A 266 8.44 -19.84 14.61
CA GLY A 266 9.58 -20.67 14.95
C GLY A 266 10.72 -19.88 15.60
N PHE A 267 11.89 -20.48 15.59
CA PHE A 267 13.13 -19.88 16.05
C PHE A 267 14.00 -19.55 14.82
N LEU A 268 14.69 -18.43 14.85
CA LEU A 268 15.72 -18.08 13.86
C LEU A 268 16.80 -17.27 14.57
N ALA A 269 18.07 -17.65 14.42
CA ALA A 269 19.18 -16.93 15.03
C ALA A 269 20.41 -16.87 14.12
N LEU A 270 21.07 -15.71 14.19
CA LEU A 270 22.44 -15.48 13.73
C LEU A 270 23.36 -15.63 14.93
N THR A 271 24.36 -16.51 14.83
CA THR A 271 25.28 -16.80 15.93
C THR A 271 26.73 -16.77 15.45
N ARG A 272 27.68 -16.63 16.38
CA ARG A 272 29.12 -16.62 16.05
C ARG A 272 29.96 -17.34 17.10
N PRO A 273 31.16 -17.83 16.73
CA PRO A 273 32.12 -18.31 17.73
C PRO A 273 32.54 -17.20 18.70
N ALA A 274 32.41 -17.44 20.01
CA ALA A 274 32.82 -16.52 21.08
C ALA A 274 34.24 -16.84 21.65
N GLY A 275 34.90 -17.84 21.06
CA GLY A 275 36.17 -18.37 21.53
C GLY A 275 35.99 -19.55 22.50
N GLN A 276 37.06 -20.33 22.69
CA GLN A 276 37.07 -21.51 23.57
C GLN A 276 35.98 -22.58 23.26
N GLY A 277 35.41 -22.56 22.05
CA GLY A 277 34.32 -23.45 21.65
C GLY A 277 32.93 -22.99 22.08
N GLU A 278 32.80 -21.77 22.63
CA GLU A 278 31.52 -21.15 22.93
C GLU A 278 30.92 -20.49 21.68
N VAL A 279 29.59 -20.39 21.67
CA VAL A 279 28.79 -19.75 20.62
C VAL A 279 27.95 -18.64 21.26
N GLU A 280 28.00 -17.46 20.66
CA GLU A 280 27.23 -16.28 21.07
C GLU A 280 26.09 -16.06 20.07
N ILE A 281 24.89 -15.76 20.56
CA ILE A 281 23.78 -15.30 19.74
C ILE A 281 24.00 -13.81 19.45
N VAL A 282 24.14 -13.48 18.17
CA VAL A 282 24.32 -12.11 17.70
C VAL A 282 22.97 -11.42 17.56
N HIS A 283 22.02 -12.11 16.92
CA HIS A 283 20.64 -11.66 16.75
C HIS A 283 19.70 -12.87 16.68
N GLN A 284 18.46 -12.74 17.15
CA GLN A 284 17.48 -13.83 17.07
C GLN A 284 16.03 -13.33 17.06
N PHE A 285 15.17 -14.11 16.42
CA PHE A 285 13.74 -14.12 16.66
C PHE A 285 13.36 -15.38 17.44
N ASN A 286 12.81 -15.20 18.65
CA ASN A 286 12.48 -16.30 19.55
C ASN A 286 11.22 -16.04 20.40
N PRO A 287 10.04 -16.49 19.96
CA PRO A 287 9.73 -16.98 18.61
C PRO A 287 9.47 -15.83 17.63
N TYR A 288 9.58 -16.06 16.32
CA TYR A 288 8.88 -15.22 15.34
C TYR A 288 7.43 -15.68 15.16
N ALA A 289 6.57 -14.76 14.73
CA ALA A 289 5.14 -14.99 14.54
C ALA A 289 4.83 -15.88 13.33
N ALA A 290 3.64 -16.48 13.29
CA ALA A 290 3.18 -17.23 12.12
C ALA A 290 3.19 -16.34 10.88
N GLN A 291 3.67 -16.90 9.76
CA GLN A 291 3.93 -16.17 8.54
C GLN A 291 2.71 -16.23 7.61
N THR A 292 2.57 -15.23 6.74
CA THR A 292 1.55 -15.18 5.69
C THR A 292 2.25 -15.29 4.34
N GLU A 293 1.56 -15.84 3.35
CA GLU A 293 2.09 -15.95 1.99
C GLU A 293 2.45 -14.56 1.42
N ASP A 294 3.63 -14.44 0.83
CA ASP A 294 4.17 -13.21 0.23
C ASP A 294 4.24 -12.00 1.19
N VAL A 295 4.25 -12.25 2.49
CA VAL A 295 4.47 -11.26 3.55
C VAL A 295 5.74 -11.65 4.31
N SER A 296 6.71 -10.75 4.35
CA SER A 296 7.95 -10.91 5.11
C SER A 296 7.79 -10.44 6.56
N PHE A 297 8.77 -10.78 7.39
CA PHE A 297 8.87 -10.36 8.78
C PHE A 297 10.31 -9.93 9.08
N GLY A 298 10.48 -8.84 9.80
CA GLY A 298 11.81 -8.27 10.01
C GLY A 298 11.81 -7.09 10.96
N LEU A 299 12.90 -6.32 10.92
CA LEU A 299 13.17 -5.18 11.80
C LEU A 299 12.75 -3.85 11.14
N TYR A 300 12.25 -2.90 11.92
CA TYR A 300 11.91 -1.57 11.44
C TYR A 300 12.08 -0.49 12.52
N GLY A 301 12.11 0.77 12.08
CA GLY A 301 12.24 1.95 12.92
C GLY A 301 13.66 2.52 12.97
N ASN A 302 13.79 3.72 13.52
CA ASN A 302 15.05 4.48 13.49
C ASN A 302 15.73 4.57 14.88
N ASP A 303 15.02 4.15 15.93
CA ASP A 303 15.46 4.24 17.32
C ASP A 303 15.75 2.86 17.91
N GLU A 304 16.82 2.77 18.69
CA GLU A 304 17.21 1.54 19.39
C GLU A 304 16.35 1.27 20.64
N PRO A 305 15.88 0.03 20.88
CA PRO A 305 16.02 -1.12 19.98
C PRO A 305 15.04 -1.06 18.80
N LEU A 306 15.50 -1.47 17.62
CA LEU A 306 14.62 -1.70 16.46
C LEU A 306 13.40 -2.56 16.85
N GLN A 307 12.24 -2.24 16.28
CA GLN A 307 11.03 -3.01 16.43
C GLN A 307 10.97 -4.13 15.39
N SER A 308 10.09 -5.11 15.58
CA SER A 308 9.86 -6.17 14.59
C SER A 308 8.40 -6.19 14.13
N GLY A 309 8.16 -6.41 12.83
CA GLY A 309 6.83 -6.41 12.25
C GLY A 309 6.76 -7.17 10.93
N PHE A 310 5.57 -7.16 10.33
CA PHE A 310 5.29 -7.73 9.02
C PHE A 310 5.34 -6.65 7.95
N PHE A 311 5.95 -6.95 6.81
CA PHE A 311 5.95 -6.07 5.64
C PHE A 311 5.04 -6.65 4.57
N LEU A 312 4.11 -5.83 4.09
CA LEU A 312 3.23 -6.16 2.98
C LEU A 312 3.94 -6.04 1.63
N THR A 313 4.95 -5.16 1.59
CA THR A 313 5.89 -4.98 0.49
C THR A 313 7.26 -5.40 1.03
N PRO A 314 7.75 -6.61 0.70
CA PRO A 314 9.08 -7.06 1.12
C PRO A 314 10.19 -6.30 0.41
N THR A 315 11.33 -6.09 1.09
CA THR A 315 12.44 -5.23 0.63
C THR A 315 13.76 -6.01 0.50
N PRO A 316 13.82 -7.07 -0.33
CA PRO A 316 15.05 -7.82 -0.49
C PRO A 316 16.17 -6.96 -1.11
N ASP A 317 17.36 -7.08 -0.55
CA ASP A 317 18.58 -6.33 -0.85
C ASP A 317 18.52 -4.84 -0.48
N ALA A 318 17.56 -4.42 0.35
CA ALA A 318 17.33 -3.03 0.73
C ALA A 318 16.92 -2.88 2.21
N ALA A 319 16.95 -1.65 2.71
CA ALA A 319 16.46 -1.31 4.03
C ALA A 319 14.93 -1.49 4.12
N ASN A 320 14.45 -1.99 5.26
CA ASN A 320 13.02 -2.20 5.44
C ASN A 320 12.28 -0.87 5.62
N ASP A 321 11.14 -0.74 4.96
CA ASP A 321 10.20 0.38 5.08
C ASP A 321 9.70 0.54 6.55
N PRO A 322 9.60 1.76 7.10
CA PRO A 322 8.96 2.00 8.41
C PRO A 322 7.50 1.53 8.54
N GLY A 323 6.78 1.28 7.44
CA GLY A 323 5.36 0.89 7.32
C GLY A 323 4.98 -0.50 7.84
N ALA A 324 5.84 -1.17 8.61
CA ALA A 324 5.58 -2.50 9.15
C ALA A 324 4.29 -2.56 9.99
N VAL A 325 3.49 -3.61 9.77
CA VAL A 325 2.30 -3.89 10.60
C VAL A 325 2.64 -4.89 11.69
N GLN A 326 2.08 -4.67 12.90
CA GLN A 326 2.32 -5.56 14.05
C GLN A 326 1.62 -6.93 13.94
N GLY A 327 0.70 -7.08 12.99
CA GLY A 327 -0.02 -8.31 12.74
C GLY A 327 -1.30 -8.10 11.97
N PHE A 328 -2.01 -9.20 11.74
CA PHE A 328 -3.20 -9.21 10.90
C PHE A 328 -4.48 -9.33 11.73
N VAL A 329 -5.53 -8.63 11.28
CA VAL A 329 -6.88 -8.85 11.80
C VAL A 329 -7.44 -10.15 11.25
N ALA A 330 -8.26 -10.84 12.05
CA ALA A 330 -8.96 -12.03 11.59
C ALA A 330 -10.04 -11.63 10.57
N ASP A 331 -10.22 -12.47 9.55
CA ASP A 331 -11.24 -12.31 8.53
C ASP A 331 -12.63 -11.98 9.10
N THR A 332 -13.38 -11.17 8.37
CA THR A 332 -14.79 -10.93 8.65
C THR A 332 -15.61 -12.20 8.44
N ARG A 333 -16.58 -12.43 9.33
CA ARG A 333 -17.55 -13.52 9.27
C ARG A 333 -18.96 -12.95 9.22
N PHE A 334 -19.78 -13.56 8.37
CA PHE A 334 -21.21 -13.29 8.28
C PHE A 334 -21.98 -14.41 8.97
N SER A 335 -22.96 -14.07 9.81
CA SER A 335 -23.78 -15.06 10.51
C SER A 335 -24.80 -15.79 9.61
N VAL A 336 -24.94 -15.35 8.36
CA VAL A 336 -25.88 -15.87 7.38
C VAL A 336 -25.12 -16.07 6.06
N ASP A 337 -25.26 -17.24 5.46
CA ASP A 337 -24.65 -17.54 4.17
C ASP A 337 -25.26 -16.70 3.06
N ARG A 338 -24.49 -16.44 1.99
CA ARG A 338 -25.02 -15.78 0.79
C ARG A 338 -26.16 -16.62 0.19
N GLY A 339 -27.25 -15.97 -0.23
CA GLY A 339 -28.37 -16.67 -0.82
C GLY A 339 -29.60 -15.81 -1.04
N PHE A 340 -30.65 -16.43 -1.59
CA PHE A 340 -31.97 -15.83 -1.74
C PHE A 340 -32.81 -16.17 -0.52
N TYR A 341 -33.44 -15.15 0.06
CA TYR A 341 -34.26 -15.26 1.25
C TYR A 341 -35.61 -14.58 1.02
N ASP A 342 -36.70 -15.29 1.34
CA ASP A 342 -38.07 -14.78 1.16
C ASP A 342 -38.59 -13.97 2.37
N THR A 343 -37.79 -13.89 3.44
CA THR A 343 -38.05 -13.07 4.63
C THR A 343 -36.85 -12.19 4.94
N PRO A 344 -37.04 -11.03 5.59
CA PRO A 344 -35.93 -10.23 6.08
C PRO A 344 -34.96 -11.04 6.93
N GLN A 345 -33.66 -10.80 6.76
CA GLN A 345 -32.60 -11.47 7.50
C GLN A 345 -31.94 -10.50 8.49
N SER A 346 -31.62 -10.99 9.68
CA SER A 346 -30.73 -10.28 10.61
C SER A 346 -29.33 -10.85 10.44
N VAL A 347 -28.46 -10.09 9.77
CA VAL A 347 -27.08 -10.49 9.48
C VAL A 347 -26.16 -9.83 10.49
N VAL A 348 -25.29 -10.63 11.10
CA VAL A 348 -24.21 -10.15 11.96
C VAL A 348 -22.90 -10.28 11.20
N ILE A 349 -22.15 -9.18 11.10
CA ILE A 349 -20.78 -9.13 10.63
C ILE A 349 -19.88 -9.07 11.88
N SER A 350 -18.82 -9.87 11.94
CA SER A 350 -17.90 -9.90 13.08
C SER A 350 -16.48 -10.20 12.63
N SER A 351 -15.48 -9.64 13.30
CA SER A 351 -14.09 -10.11 13.28
C SER A 351 -13.75 -10.70 14.64
N ALA A 352 -12.86 -11.70 14.68
CA ALA A 352 -12.42 -12.29 15.93
C ALA A 352 -11.34 -11.47 16.65
N THR A 353 -10.77 -10.45 16.00
CA THR A 353 -9.69 -9.63 16.57
C THR A 353 -10.25 -8.59 17.56
N PRO A 354 -9.90 -8.67 18.85
CA PRO A 354 -10.26 -7.65 19.82
C PRO A 354 -9.78 -6.25 19.44
N GLY A 355 -10.58 -5.22 19.70
CA GLY A 355 -10.18 -3.84 19.44
C GLY A 355 -10.18 -3.41 17.97
N ALA A 356 -10.39 -4.33 17.01
CA ALA A 356 -10.44 -4.00 15.60
C ALA A 356 -11.71 -3.21 15.21
N SER A 357 -11.70 -2.68 13.98
CA SER A 357 -12.87 -2.05 13.36
C SER A 357 -13.29 -2.84 12.12
N ILE A 358 -14.58 -2.83 11.81
CA ILE A 358 -15.13 -3.42 10.58
C ILE A 358 -15.63 -2.27 9.70
N ILE A 359 -15.24 -2.22 8.43
CA ILE A 359 -15.80 -1.29 7.45
C ILE A 359 -16.58 -2.12 6.44
N TYR A 360 -17.87 -1.82 6.25
CA TYR A 360 -18.68 -2.59 5.31
C TYR A 360 -19.56 -1.69 4.44
N THR A 361 -19.86 -2.16 3.24
CA THR A 361 -20.73 -1.50 2.27
C THR A 361 -21.99 -2.33 2.01
N THR A 362 -23.06 -1.68 1.57
CA THR A 362 -24.37 -2.32 1.27
C THR A 362 -24.77 -2.18 -0.20
N ASN A 363 -23.90 -1.57 -1.00
CA ASN A 363 -24.10 -1.18 -2.40
C ASN A 363 -23.09 -1.87 -3.35
N SER A 364 -22.32 -2.85 -2.86
CA SER A 364 -21.26 -3.57 -3.60
C SER A 364 -19.93 -2.84 -3.79
N THR A 365 -19.77 -1.60 -3.34
CA THR A 365 -18.46 -0.92 -3.42
C THR A 365 -17.44 -1.59 -2.50
N VAL A 366 -16.15 -1.50 -2.82
CA VAL A 366 -15.09 -2.03 -1.97
C VAL A 366 -14.98 -1.14 -0.71
N PRO A 367 -15.04 -1.70 0.50
CA PRO A 367 -14.78 -0.92 1.70
C PRO A 367 -13.33 -0.42 1.73
N THR A 368 -13.12 0.88 1.95
CA THR A 368 -11.78 1.51 2.06
C THR A 368 -11.69 2.31 3.35
N LEU A 369 -10.48 2.41 3.94
CA LEU A 369 -10.24 3.19 5.15
C LEU A 369 -9.98 4.67 4.83
N SER A 370 -9.26 4.94 3.75
CA SER A 370 -8.94 6.27 3.24
C SER A 370 -9.01 6.29 1.70
N PRO A 371 -9.78 7.19 1.09
CA PRO A 371 -10.93 7.86 1.72
C PRO A 371 -11.91 6.81 2.26
N LEU A 372 -12.66 7.13 3.32
CA LEU A 372 -13.57 6.16 3.94
C LEU A 372 -14.74 5.82 3.01
N ASN A 373 -14.79 4.58 2.50
CA ASN A 373 -15.93 4.05 1.74
C ASN A 373 -16.67 2.98 2.55
N GLY A 374 -17.83 3.32 3.09
CA GLY A 374 -18.70 2.39 3.82
C GLY A 374 -19.03 2.81 5.25
N LEU A 375 -19.63 1.90 6.00
CA LEU A 375 -19.96 2.08 7.41
C LEU A 375 -18.90 1.41 8.29
N ARG A 376 -18.20 2.22 9.08
CA ARG A 376 -17.24 1.77 10.07
C ARG A 376 -17.92 1.45 11.41
N VAL A 377 -17.59 0.30 11.98
CA VAL A 377 -18.01 -0.14 13.31
C VAL A 377 -16.78 -0.54 14.11
N ASP A 378 -16.46 0.28 15.11
CA ASP A 378 -15.36 0.01 16.03
C ASP A 378 -15.75 -1.00 17.10
N ALA A 379 -14.75 -1.73 17.61
CA ALA A 379 -14.91 -2.53 18.80
C ALA A 379 -15.33 -1.67 20.01
N PRO A 380 -16.12 -2.23 20.95
CA PRO A 380 -16.51 -1.51 22.17
C PRO A 380 -15.32 -1.06 23.04
N ASP A 381 -14.23 -1.85 23.03
CA ASP A 381 -12.96 -1.58 23.70
C ASP A 381 -11.84 -2.42 23.08
N SER A 382 -10.60 -2.21 23.51
CA SER A 382 -9.42 -2.91 22.99
C SER A 382 -9.38 -4.42 23.27
N ASN A 383 -10.29 -4.95 24.10
CA ASN A 383 -10.31 -6.36 24.50
C ASN A 383 -11.54 -7.11 23.98
N THR A 384 -12.46 -6.42 23.32
CA THR A 384 -13.71 -7.00 22.81
C THR A 384 -13.68 -7.03 21.28
N PRO A 385 -14.00 -8.16 20.63
CA PRO A 385 -14.10 -8.20 19.17
C PRO A 385 -15.26 -7.34 18.62
N PRO A 386 -15.11 -6.69 17.46
CA PRO A 386 -16.16 -5.86 16.86
C PRO A 386 -17.29 -6.71 16.27
N SER A 387 -18.50 -6.14 16.26
CA SER A 387 -19.63 -6.74 15.57
C SER A 387 -20.65 -5.70 15.10
N ALA A 388 -21.14 -5.86 13.87
CA ALA A 388 -22.20 -5.05 13.28
C ALA A 388 -23.44 -5.91 13.02
N THR A 389 -24.63 -5.45 13.42
CA THR A 389 -25.89 -6.14 13.13
C THR A 389 -26.73 -5.34 12.14
N LEU A 390 -27.14 -5.99 11.05
CA LEU A 390 -27.92 -5.41 9.97
C LEU A 390 -29.22 -6.16 9.75
N THR A 391 -30.30 -5.42 9.50
CA THR A 391 -31.55 -6.00 9.00
C THR A 391 -31.62 -5.83 7.49
N ILE A 392 -31.56 -6.94 6.75
CA ILE A 392 -31.65 -6.97 5.29
C ILE A 392 -33.08 -7.34 4.89
N SER A 393 -33.84 -6.36 4.41
CA SER A 393 -35.25 -6.54 4.02
C SER A 393 -35.50 -6.40 2.50
N ARG A 394 -34.44 -6.15 1.72
CA ARG A 394 -34.44 -6.01 0.26
C ARG A 394 -33.12 -6.57 -0.30
N PRO A 395 -33.04 -6.90 -1.59
CA PRO A 395 -31.79 -7.32 -2.22
C PRO A 395 -30.67 -6.34 -1.88
N THR A 396 -29.63 -6.85 -1.22
CA THR A 396 -28.50 -6.06 -0.71
C THR A 396 -27.24 -6.87 -0.94
N VAL A 397 -26.18 -6.22 -1.46
CA VAL A 397 -24.86 -6.83 -1.57
C VAL A 397 -24.03 -6.28 -0.42
N LEU A 398 -23.62 -7.16 0.48
CA LEU A 398 -22.75 -6.83 1.60
C LEU A 398 -21.30 -7.17 1.25
N ARG A 399 -20.39 -6.22 1.48
CA ARG A 399 -18.93 -6.42 1.49
C ARG A 399 -18.39 -5.84 2.79
N ALA A 400 -17.45 -6.50 3.46
CA ALA A 400 -16.95 -6.11 4.77
C ALA A 400 -15.51 -6.56 4.99
#